data_AF-A0A6X7C6E5-F1
#
_entry.id   AF-A0A6X7C6E5-F1
#
_cell.length_a   1.000
_cell.length_b   1.000
_cell.length_c   1.000
_cell.angle_alpha   90.00
_cell.angle_beta   90.00
_cell.angle_gamma   90.00
#
_symmetry.space_group_name_H-M   'P 1'
#
loop_
_entity.id
_entity.type
_entity.pdbx_description
1 polymer ?
#
loop_
_entity_poly.entity_id
_entity_poly.type
_entity_poly.pdbx_seq_one_letter_code
_entity_poly.pdbx_strand_id
1 'polypeptide(L)'
;MNDFLVLMGIGFTTLLLAVAIYLVWILFLWPFVEAVSLTRMSLAYRRLNARETGAATAVKLFVMWYGDTVFGRRFYAIHSRGWRWEAVGKWWVYKDEQD
;
A
#
# COMPACT_ATOMS: atom_id res chain seq x y z
N MET A 1 -25.37 -37.57 16.52
CA MET A 1 -26.00 -36.44 15.78
C MET A 1 -25.49 -35.09 16.28
N ASN A 2 -25.38 -34.87 17.60
CA ASN A 2 -24.77 -33.65 18.16
C ASN A 2 -23.31 -33.44 17.76
N ASP A 3 -22.45 -34.47 17.80
CA ASP A 3 -21.02 -34.30 17.45
C ASP A 3 -20.80 -33.85 16.00
N PHE A 4 -21.64 -34.34 15.06
CA PHE A 4 -21.59 -33.95 13.65
C PHE A 4 -21.98 -32.48 13.45
N LEU A 5 -23.04 -32.02 14.13
CA LEU A 5 -23.47 -30.62 14.10
C LEU A 5 -22.42 -29.68 14.71
N VAL A 6 -21.78 -30.10 15.81
CA VAL A 6 -20.69 -29.33 16.45
C VAL A 6 -19.48 -29.22 15.53
N LEU A 7 -19.05 -30.32 14.89
CA LEU A 7 -17.94 -30.34 13.93
C LEU A 7 -18.20 -29.43 12.71
N MET A 8 -19.42 -29.48 12.16
CA MET A 8 -19.81 -28.60 11.05
C MET A 8 -19.85 -27.14 11.45
N GLY A 9 -20.33 -26.83 12.66
CA GLY A 9 -20.32 -25.46 13.21
C GLY A 9 -18.91 -24.91 13.37
N ILE A 10 -17.98 -25.71 13.90
CA ILE A 10 -16.57 -25.33 14.04
C ILE A 10 -15.93 -25.13 12.66
N GLY A 11 -16.16 -26.05 11.72
CA GLY A 11 -15.64 -25.96 10.36
C GLY A 11 -16.11 -24.68 9.65
N PHE A 12 -17.40 -24.38 9.73
CA PHE A 12 -17.97 -23.17 9.13
C PHE A 12 -17.41 -21.89 9.75
N THR A 13 -17.31 -21.84 11.08
CA THR A 13 -16.76 -20.68 11.79
C THR A 13 -15.29 -20.46 11.44
N THR A 14 -14.52 -21.54 11.33
CA THR A 14 -13.11 -21.50 10.92
C THR A 14 -12.95 -20.99 9.49
N LEU A 15 -13.84 -21.41 8.58
CA LEU A 15 -13.83 -20.95 7.20
C LEU A 15 -14.19 -19.46 7.10
N LEU A 16 -15.19 -19.00 7.85
CA LEU A 16 -15.52 -17.57 7.95
C LEU A 16 -14.36 -16.76 8.51
N LEU A 17 -13.68 -17.27 9.55
CA LEU A 17 -12.51 -16.63 10.12
C LEU A 17 -11.36 -16.52 9.11
N ALA A 18 -11.11 -17.58 8.33
CA ALA A 18 -10.10 -17.58 7.28
C ALA A 18 -10.41 -16.54 6.19
N VAL A 19 -11.68 -16.43 5.76
CA VAL A 19 -12.12 -15.41 4.80
C VAL A 19 -11.95 -14.01 5.38
N ALA A 20 -12.31 -13.78 6.64
CA ALA A 20 -12.13 -12.48 7.29
C ALA A 20 -10.64 -12.09 7.37
N ILE A 21 -9.77 -13.02 7.74
CA ILE A 21 -8.31 -12.79 7.76
C ILE A 21 -7.79 -12.46 6.35
N TYR A 22 -8.26 -13.18 5.34
CA TYR A 22 -7.87 -12.95 3.95
C TYR A 22 -8.31 -11.58 3.43
N LEU A 23 -9.53 -11.15 3.78
CA LEU A 23 -10.03 -9.80 3.47
C LEU A 23 -9.18 -8.74 4.17
N VAL A 24 -8.83 -8.93 5.45
CA VAL A 24 -7.94 -8.00 6.16
C VAL A 24 -6.57 -7.93 5.48
N TRP A 25 -6.03 -9.07 5.06
CA TRP A 25 -4.76 -9.12 4.35
C TRP A 25 -4.77 -8.30 3.05
N ILE A 26 -5.79 -8.48 2.21
CA ILE A 26 -5.91 -7.76 0.93
C ILE A 26 -6.25 -6.29 1.12
N LEU A 27 -7.11 -5.95 2.08
CA LEU A 27 -7.64 -4.59 2.25
C LEU A 27 -6.74 -3.70 3.11
N PHE A 28 -5.85 -4.27 3.93
CA PHE A 28 -5.00 -3.48 4.82
C PHE A 28 -3.51 -3.75 4.62
N LEU A 29 -3.10 -5.01 4.49
CA LEU A 29 -1.67 -5.34 4.42
C LEU A 29 -1.08 -5.09 3.04
N TRP A 30 -1.81 -5.43 1.98
CA TRP A 30 -1.39 -5.10 0.61
C TRP A 30 -1.27 -3.58 0.36
N PRO A 31 -2.26 -2.73 0.68
CA PRO A 31 -2.14 -1.28 0.51
C PRO A 31 -1.09 -0.65 1.42
N PHE A 32 -0.76 -1.29 2.55
CA PHE A 32 0.38 -0.89 3.37
C PHE A 32 1.69 -1.00 2.59
N VAL A 33 1.94 -2.15 1.95
CA VAL A 33 3.15 -2.37 1.15
C VAL A 33 3.22 -1.41 -0.05
N GLU A 34 2.10 -1.17 -0.71
CA GLU A 34 2.01 -0.18 -1.79
C GLU A 34 2.34 1.23 -1.31
N ALA A 35 1.75 1.67 -0.20
CA ALA A 35 2.00 2.98 0.39
C ALA A 35 3.45 3.16 0.83
N VAL A 36 4.09 2.12 1.39
CA VAL A 36 5.53 2.16 1.72
C VAL A 36 6.36 2.41 0.47
N SER A 37 6.03 1.74 -0.64
CA SER A 37 6.77 1.88 -1.89
C SER A 37 6.63 3.28 -2.51
N LEU A 38 5.42 3.86 -2.49
CA LEU A 38 5.12 5.22 -2.93
C LEU A 38 5.81 6.26 -2.04
N THR A 39 5.83 6.02 -0.73
CA THR A 39 6.53 6.89 0.22
C THR A 39 8.02 6.88 -0.05
N ARG A 40 8.63 5.70 -0.24
CA ARG A 40 10.05 5.58 -0.57
C ARG A 40 10.41 6.33 -1.86
N MET A 41 9.54 6.22 -2.87
CA MET A 41 9.70 6.94 -4.13
C MET A 41 9.58 8.46 -3.96
N SER A 42 8.54 8.93 -3.27
CA SER A 42 8.32 10.36 -3.03
C SER A 42 9.45 10.99 -2.20
N LEU A 43 10.03 10.21 -1.29
CA LEU A 43 11.21 10.60 -0.52
C LEU A 43 12.46 10.67 -1.41
N ALA A 44 12.64 9.74 -2.34
CA ALA A 44 13.75 9.75 -3.30
C ALA A 44 13.65 10.96 -4.25
N TYR A 45 12.46 11.25 -4.79
CA TYR A 45 12.22 12.47 -5.58
C TYR A 45 12.49 13.74 -4.78
N ARG A 46 12.00 13.81 -3.53
CA ARG A 46 12.28 14.96 -2.66
C ARG A 46 13.75 15.09 -2.31
N ARG A 47 14.48 14.00 -2.03
CA ARG A 47 15.93 14.07 -1.80
C ARG A 47 16.70 14.61 -3.01
N LEU A 48 16.20 14.38 -4.22
CA LEU A 48 16.79 14.89 -5.46
C LEU A 48 16.45 16.37 -5.70
N ASN A 49 15.23 16.82 -5.39
CA ASN A 49 14.77 18.19 -5.67
C ASN A 49 14.81 19.16 -4.47
N ALA A 50 14.84 18.68 -3.23
CA ALA A 50 14.78 19.49 -2.01
C ALA A 50 15.77 18.96 -0.96
N ARG A 51 16.67 19.84 -0.51
CA ARG A 51 17.83 19.47 0.34
C ARG A 51 17.47 19.09 1.79
N GLU A 52 16.21 19.25 2.21
CA GLU A 52 15.78 18.95 3.58
C GLU A 52 14.55 18.03 3.60
N THR A 53 14.77 16.78 4.03
CA THR A 53 13.69 15.80 4.20
C THR A 53 13.57 15.42 5.68
N GLY A 54 12.62 16.03 6.39
CA GLY A 54 12.30 15.66 7.77
C GLY A 54 11.47 14.37 7.84
N ALA A 55 11.69 13.54 8.85
CA ALA A 55 10.95 12.30 9.08
C ALA A 55 9.43 12.51 9.20
N ALA A 56 9.01 13.65 9.75
CA ALA A 56 7.59 14.02 9.87
C ALA A 56 6.90 14.18 8.50
N THR A 57 7.62 14.67 7.49
CA THR A 57 7.11 14.81 6.12
C THR A 57 6.94 13.44 5.45
N ALA A 58 7.86 12.51 5.72
CA ALA A 58 7.76 11.14 5.23
C ALA A 58 6.52 10.42 5.80
N VAL A 59 6.25 10.59 7.09
CA VAL A 59 5.07 10.01 7.75
C VAL A 59 3.77 10.60 7.19
N LYS A 60 3.69 11.92 6.98
CA LYS A 60 2.52 12.54 6.35
C LYS A 60 2.25 12.02 4.93
N LEU A 61 3.31 11.88 4.13
CA LEU A 61 3.22 11.29 2.78
C LEU A 61 2.75 9.83 2.85
N PHE A 62 3.29 9.06 3.78
CA PHE A 62 2.86 7.68 3.99
C PHE A 62 1.37 7.56 4.34
N VAL A 63 0.88 8.36 5.29
CA VAL A 63 -0.53 8.33 5.70
C VAL A 63 -1.44 8.77 4.56
N MET A 64 -1.04 9.78 3.78
CA MET A 64 -1.79 10.23 2.62
C MET A 64 -1.88 9.13 1.55
N TRP A 65 -0.76 8.50 1.20
CA TRP A 65 -0.73 7.40 0.23
C TRP A 65 -1.46 6.15 0.74
N TYR A 66 -1.36 5.85 2.03
CA TYR A 66 -2.07 4.73 2.67
C TYR A 66 -3.58 4.94 2.67
N GLY A 67 -4.05 6.16 2.97
CA GLY A 67 -5.46 6.50 2.85
C GLY A 67 -5.96 6.36 1.42
N ASP A 68 -5.17 6.80 0.44
CA ASP A 68 -5.54 6.72 -0.97
C ASP A 68 -5.52 5.27 -1.51
N THR A 69 -4.60 4.41 -1.06
CA THR A 69 -4.58 2.99 -1.46
C THR A 69 -5.64 2.15 -0.75
N VAL A 70 -5.99 2.48 0.50
CA VAL A 70 -7.03 1.78 1.29
C VAL A 70 -8.44 2.19 0.87
N PHE A 71 -8.70 3.48 0.63
CA PHE A 71 -10.04 4.00 0.33
C PHE A 71 -10.28 4.37 -1.14
N GLY A 72 -9.21 4.66 -1.91
CA GLY A 72 -9.27 5.21 -3.27
C GLY A 72 -8.69 4.31 -4.35
N ARG A 73 -8.52 3.01 -4.07
CA ARG A 73 -7.88 1.95 -4.87
C ARG A 73 -7.72 2.25 -6.37
N ARG A 74 -6.64 2.94 -6.75
CA ARG A 74 -6.23 3.11 -8.14
C ARG A 74 -5.15 2.07 -8.47
N PHE A 75 -5.54 1.00 -9.15
CA PHE A 75 -4.65 -0.03 -9.70
C PHE A 75 -3.79 0.44 -10.89
N TYR A 76 -3.71 1.75 -11.12
CA TYR A 76 -3.05 2.31 -12.30
C TYR A 76 -1.66 2.81 -11.96
N ALA A 77 -0.75 2.66 -12.91
CA ALA A 77 0.56 3.28 -12.87
C ALA A 77 0.41 4.79 -12.67
N ILE A 78 0.92 5.32 -11.56
CA ILE A 78 0.89 6.73 -11.25
C ILE A 78 2.09 7.37 -11.96
N HIS A 79 1.80 8.18 -12.97
CA HIS A 79 2.81 8.93 -13.72
C HIS A 79 2.73 10.42 -13.36
N SER A 80 3.88 11.02 -13.08
CA SER A 80 4.05 12.47 -12.90
C SER A 80 5.30 12.94 -13.65
N ARG A 81 5.40 14.24 -13.92
CA ARG A 81 6.44 14.86 -14.77
C ARG A 81 7.89 14.47 -14.42
N GLY A 82 8.16 14.17 -13.15
CA GLY A 82 9.50 13.76 -12.67
C GLY A 82 9.56 12.36 -12.05
N TRP A 83 8.46 11.58 -12.06
CA TRP A 83 8.44 10.28 -11.38
C TRP A 83 7.35 9.35 -11.91
N ARG A 84 7.67 8.06 -12.10
CA ARG A 84 6.74 7.01 -12.52
C ARG A 84 6.72 5.83 -11.54
N TRP A 85 5.55 5.53 -10.98
CA TRP A 85 5.33 4.36 -10.13
C TRP A 85 4.44 3.36 -10.86
N GLU A 86 4.92 2.13 -11.06
CA GLU A 86 4.15 1.08 -11.74
C GLU A 86 3.70 -0.03 -10.79
N ALA A 87 4.56 -0.39 -9.83
CA ALA A 87 4.26 -1.41 -8.84
C ALA A 87 5.21 -1.28 -7.63
N VAL A 88 4.92 -2.05 -6.58
CA VAL A 88 5.82 -2.23 -5.43
C VAL A 88 7.22 -2.64 -5.94
N GLY A 89 8.19 -1.74 -5.80
CA GLY A 89 9.58 -1.97 -6.21
C GLY A 89 9.90 -1.64 -7.68
N LYS A 90 8.90 -1.37 -8.53
CA LYS A 90 9.09 -0.87 -9.91
C LYS A 90 8.71 0.60 -9.97
N TRP A 91 9.67 1.45 -9.63
CA TRP A 91 9.49 2.89 -9.66
C TRP A 91 10.76 3.58 -10.17
N TRP A 92 10.55 4.66 -10.92
CA TRP A 92 11.60 5.46 -11.55
C TRP A 92 11.44 6.92 -11.17
N VAL A 93 12.52 7.55 -10.76
CA VAL A 93 12.57 8.99 -10.53
C VAL A 93 13.48 9.59 -11.59
N TYR A 94 12.94 10.52 -12.38
CA TYR A 94 13.69 11.25 -13.37
C TYR A 94 14.24 12.51 -12.73
N LYS A 95 15.51 12.84 -13.00
CA LYS A 95 16.00 14.20 -12.78
C LYS A 95 15.33 15.06 -13.85
N ASP A 96 14.69 16.15 -13.46
CA ASP A 96 14.38 17.20 -14.43
C ASP A 96 15.74 17.68 -14.97
N GLU A 97 16.12 17.21 -16.16
CA GLU A 97 17.04 17.97 -17.00
C GLU A 97 16.24 19.20 -17.43
N GLN A 98 16.38 20.27 -16.64
CA GLN A 98 16.06 21.62 -17.09
C GLN A 98 16.97 21.89 -18.29
N ASP A 99 16.43 21.73 -19.50
CA ASP A 99 16.91 22.42 -20.70
C ASP A 99 16.75 23.94 -20.53
#